data_AF-A0A5B7HZM1-F1
#
_entry.id   AF-A0A5B7HZM1-F1
#
_cell.length_a   1.000
_cell.length_b   1.000
_cell.length_c   1.000
_cell.angle_alpha   90.00
_cell.angle_beta   90.00
_cell.angle_gamma   90.00
#
_symmetry.space_group_name_H-M   'P 1'
#
loop_
_entity.id
_entity.type
_entity.pdbx_description
1 polymer ?
#
loop_
_entity_poly.entity_id
_entity_poly.type
_entity_poly.pdbx_seq_one_letter_code
_entity_poly.pdbx_strand_id
1 'polypeptide(L)'
;MVIRRVQDSTQEFEQEVEEVVRMGRYTEGGKRPMKVKMRSQVAVEEIMTRKGKLADDVDHKEIWIEKGMNLEEREKEKALRGEAKEKK
;
A
#
# COMPACT_ATOMS: atom_id res chain seq x y z
N MET A 1 27.29 -8.85 -19.80
CA MET A 1 26.32 -7.74 -19.93
C MET A 1 25.09 -8.13 -19.13
N VAL A 2 24.88 -7.49 -17.97
CA VAL A 2 23.88 -7.88 -16.97
C VAL A 2 22.54 -7.27 -17.38
N ILE A 3 21.61 -8.09 -17.86
CA ILE A 3 20.28 -7.65 -18.26
C ILE A 3 19.40 -7.62 -16.99
N ARG A 4 18.97 -6.40 -16.69
CA ARG A 4 18.24 -5.87 -15.53
C ARG A 4 16.98 -6.68 -15.16
N ARG A 5 17.06 -7.52 -14.12
CA ARG A 5 15.93 -8.19 -13.43
C ARG A 5 15.10 -7.20 -12.59
N VAL A 6 14.40 -6.27 -13.22
CA VAL A 6 13.57 -5.25 -12.51
C VAL A 6 12.08 -5.32 -12.89
N GLN A 7 11.65 -6.31 -13.69
CA GLN A 7 10.26 -6.34 -14.19
C GLN A 7 9.37 -7.50 -13.69
N ASP A 8 9.90 -8.47 -12.93
CA ASP A 8 9.08 -9.63 -12.50
C ASP A 8 8.21 -9.37 -11.26
N SER A 9 8.51 -8.34 -10.43
CA SER A 9 7.77 -8.13 -9.16
C SER A 9 6.39 -7.48 -9.32
N THR A 10 6.07 -6.96 -10.49
CA THR A 10 4.75 -6.36 -10.79
C THR A 10 3.68 -7.41 -11.06
N GLN A 11 4.06 -8.61 -11.50
CA GLN A 11 3.13 -9.63 -11.98
C GLN A 11 2.59 -10.56 -10.87
N GLU A 12 3.24 -10.59 -9.70
CA GLU A 12 2.84 -11.50 -8.63
C GLU A 12 1.57 -11.07 -7.90
N PHE A 13 1.35 -9.75 -7.74
CA PHE A 13 0.18 -9.25 -7.02
C PHE A 13 -1.09 -9.19 -7.88
N GLU A 14 -1.01 -9.22 -9.22
CA GLU A 14 -2.20 -9.19 -10.08
C GLU A 14 -3.14 -10.38 -9.82
N GLN A 15 -2.60 -11.55 -9.45
CA GLN A 15 -3.38 -12.73 -9.07
C GLN A 15 -3.99 -12.62 -7.66
N GLU A 16 -3.39 -11.77 -6.82
CA GLU A 16 -3.77 -11.59 -5.42
C GLU A 16 -4.73 -10.42 -5.20
N VAL A 17 -4.97 -9.61 -6.23
CA VAL A 17 -6.03 -8.60 -6.24
C VAL A 17 -7.39 -9.29 -6.37
N GLU A 18 -8.26 -9.04 -5.40
CA GLU A 18 -9.66 -9.49 -5.43
C GLU A 18 -10.54 -8.46 -6.13
N GLU A 19 -10.44 -7.19 -5.71
CA GLU A 19 -11.31 -6.11 -6.19
C GLU A 19 -10.54 -4.79 -6.30
N VAL A 20 -10.88 -4.00 -7.32
CA VAL A 20 -10.34 -2.64 -7.51
C VAL A 20 -11.51 -1.68 -7.69
N VAL A 21 -11.62 -0.69 -6.80
CA VAL A 21 -12.70 0.30 -6.82
C VAL A 21 -12.09 1.70 -6.83
N ARG A 22 -12.48 2.54 -7.79
CA ARG A 22 -12.11 3.97 -7.79
C ARG A 22 -13.05 4.72 -6.85
N MET A 23 -12.49 5.35 -5.81
CA MET A 23 -13.27 6.11 -4.83
C MET A 23 -13.58 7.52 -5.31
N GLY A 24 -14.74 8.05 -4.93
CA GLY A 24 -15.16 9.42 -5.23
C GLY A 24 -15.92 9.58 -6.55
N ARG A 25 -16.40 10.81 -6.81
CA ARG A 25 -17.25 11.12 -7.97
C ARG A 25 -16.45 11.28 -9.27
N TYR A 26 -17.03 10.77 -10.35
CA TYR A 26 -17.04 11.31 -11.73
C TYR A 26 -16.42 12.71 -12.00
N THR A 27 -15.12 12.93 -12.10
CA THR A 27 -14.52 14.19 -12.60
C THR A 27 -13.62 13.93 -13.81
N GLU A 28 -13.79 14.73 -14.86
CA GLU A 28 -13.00 14.67 -16.09
C GLU A 28 -11.58 15.22 -15.81
N GLY A 29 -10.53 14.46 -16.16
CA GLY A 29 -9.14 14.82 -15.87
C GLY A 29 -8.69 14.66 -14.40
N GLY A 30 -9.60 14.32 -13.48
CA GLY A 30 -9.26 14.15 -12.06
C GLY A 30 -8.64 12.79 -11.72
N LYS A 31 -7.48 12.78 -11.06
CA LYS A 31 -6.91 11.57 -10.45
C LYS A 31 -7.81 11.15 -9.27
N ARG A 32 -8.34 9.92 -9.30
CA ARG A 32 -9.13 9.36 -8.19
C ARG A 32 -8.32 8.38 -7.36
N PRO A 33 -8.44 8.42 -6.02
CA PRO A 33 -7.86 7.40 -5.18
C PRO A 33 -8.50 6.04 -5.51
N MET A 34 -7.65 5.03 -5.59
CA MET A 34 -8.05 3.67 -5.93
C MET A 34 -7.97 2.82 -4.66
N LYS A 35 -9.08 2.18 -4.30
CA LYS A 35 -9.14 1.20 -3.21
C LYS A 35 -8.98 -0.18 -3.82
N VAL A 36 -7.95 -0.89 -3.39
CA VAL A 36 -7.67 -2.25 -3.83
C VAL A 36 -7.88 -3.18 -2.65
N LYS A 37 -8.66 -4.23 -2.87
CA LYS A 37 -8.86 -5.32 -1.92
C LYS A 37 -8.00 -6.49 -2.40
N MET A 38 -7.12 -6.96 -1.52
CA MET A 38 -6.29 -8.13 -1.77
C MET A 38 -6.95 -9.36 -1.17
N ARG A 39 -6.71 -10.52 -1.78
CA ARG A 39 -7.18 -11.83 -1.31
C ARG A 39 -6.45 -12.28 -0.06
N SER A 40 -5.16 -12.00 0.03
CA SER A 40 -4.30 -12.40 1.13
C SER A 40 -3.90 -11.21 1.99
N GLN A 41 -3.95 -11.38 3.30
CA GLN A 41 -3.42 -10.39 4.25
C GLN A 41 -1.89 -10.27 4.16
N VAL A 42 -1.21 -11.37 3.82
CA VAL A 42 0.26 -11.40 3.68
C VAL A 42 0.70 -10.48 2.53
N ALA A 43 -0.07 -10.44 1.44
CA ALA A 43 0.09 -9.50 0.34
C ALA A 43 0.21 -8.04 0.80
N VAL A 44 -0.75 -7.65 1.66
CA VAL A 44 -0.90 -6.27 2.13
C VAL A 44 0.29 -5.90 3.03
N GLU A 45 0.74 -6.82 3.88
CA GLU A 45 1.92 -6.60 4.73
C GLU A 45 3.22 -6.53 3.91
N GLU A 46 3.34 -7.34 2.87
CA GLU A 46 4.50 -7.31 1.98
C GLU A 46 4.55 -5.99 1.19
N ILE A 47 3.41 -5.52 0.66
CA ILE A 47 3.29 -4.22 0.00
C ILE A 47 3.60 -3.08 0.99
N MET A 48 3.12 -3.15 2.23
CA MET A 48 3.41 -2.12 3.25
C MET A 48 4.88 -2.10 3.68
N THR A 49 5.55 -3.24 3.68
CA THR A 49 6.98 -3.33 3.97
C THR A 49 7.80 -2.80 2.78
N ARG A 50 7.40 -3.15 1.56
CA ARG A 50 8.00 -2.64 0.31
C ARG A 50 7.69 -1.15 0.07
N LYS A 51 6.60 -0.62 0.63
CA LYS A 51 6.23 0.81 0.59
C LYS A 51 7.38 1.71 1.06
N GLY A 52 8.12 1.28 2.09
CA GLY A 52 9.30 2.01 2.57
C GLY A 52 10.34 2.23 1.46
N LYS A 53 10.58 1.22 0.61
CA LYS A 53 11.49 1.30 -0.53
C LYS A 53 10.95 2.17 -1.67
N LEU A 54 9.63 2.31 -1.76
CA LEU A 54 8.96 3.13 -2.79
C LEU A 54 9.04 4.63 -2.48
N ALA A 55 9.16 5.01 -1.20
CA ALA A 55 9.26 6.41 -0.78
C ALA A 55 10.55 7.10 -1.25
N ASP A 56 11.60 6.31 -1.50
CA ASP A 56 12.89 6.79 -2.03
C ASP A 56 12.86 7.06 -3.56
N ASP A 57 11.83 6.58 -4.27
CA ASP A 57 11.72 6.69 -5.71
C ASP A 57 11.04 8.02 -6.14
N VAL A 58 11.72 8.79 -6.99
CA VAL A 58 11.33 10.17 -7.34
C VAL A 58 10.04 10.22 -8.15
N ASP A 59 9.74 9.19 -8.95
CA ASP A 59 8.55 9.11 -9.81
C ASP A 59 7.29 8.70 -9.02
N HIS A 60 7.45 8.19 -7.80
CA HIS A 60 6.35 7.64 -6.99
C HIS A 60 5.98 8.52 -5.78
N LYS A 61 6.54 9.73 -5.66
CA LYS A 61 6.29 10.68 -4.56
C LYS A 61 4.82 11.05 -4.35
N GLU A 62 4.00 10.93 -5.38
CA GLU A 62 2.58 11.27 -5.33
C GLU A 62 1.68 10.10 -4.88
N ILE A 63 2.21 8.89 -4.70
CA ILE A 63 1.40 7.69 -4.40
C ILE A 63 1.37 7.44 -2.89
N TRP A 64 0.18 7.55 -2.32
CA TRP A 64 -0.06 7.24 -0.91
C TRP A 64 -0.79 5.91 -0.76
N ILE A 65 -0.09 4.92 -0.19
CA ILE A 65 -0.65 3.61 0.13
C ILE A 65 -0.99 3.57 1.61
N GLU A 66 -2.27 3.46 1.95
CA GLU A 66 -2.77 3.34 3.32
C GLU A 66 -3.50 2.00 3.51
N LYS A 67 -3.25 1.33 4.64
CA LYS A 67 -3.96 0.10 5.00
C LYS A 67 -5.35 0.47 5.52
N GLY A 68 -6.40 -0.02 4.86
CA GLY A 68 -7.78 0.22 5.27
C GLY A 68 -8.15 -0.64 6.50
N MET A 69 -7.88 -0.12 7.69
CA MET A 69 -8.21 -0.76 8.98
C MET A 69 -9.58 -0.30 9.50
N ASN A 70 -10.23 -1.14 10.32
CA ASN A 70 -11.38 -0.69 11.11
C ASN A 70 -10.95 0.30 12.22
N LEU A 71 -11.91 1.05 12.80
CA LEU A 71 -11.64 2.01 13.87
C LEU A 71 -10.94 1.37 15.08
N GLU A 72 -11.38 0.17 15.47
CA GLU A 72 -10.79 -0.55 16.60
C GLU A 72 -9.34 -0.99 16.33
N GLU A 73 -9.06 -1.48 15.12
CA GLU A 73 -7.71 -1.88 14.71
C GLU A 73 -6.77 -0.67 14.62
N ARG A 74 -7.28 0.48 14.16
CA ARG A 74 -6.55 1.74 14.08
C ARG A 74 -6.13 2.25 15.46
N GLU A 75 -7.00 2.13 16.46
CA GLU A 75 -6.68 2.52 17.84
C GLU A 75 -5.64 1.56 18.46
N LYS A 76 -5.74 0.25 18.19
CA LYS A 76 -4.72 -0.73 18.61
C LYS A 76 -3.35 -0.44 17.98
N GLU A 77 -3.28 -0.10 16.70
CA GLU A 77 -2.02 0.26 16.04
C GLU A 77 -1.39 1.51 16.68
N LYS A 78 -2.20 2.56 16.93
CA LYS A 78 -1.72 3.78 17.60
C LYS A 78 -1.21 3.52 19.01
N ALA A 79 -1.92 2.68 19.78
CA ALA A 79 -1.51 2.29 21.12
C ALA A 79 -0.14 1.57 21.10
N LEU A 80 0.02 0.56 20.23
CA LEU A 80 1.28 -0.16 20.05
C LEU A 80 2.43 0.77 19.64
N ARG A 81 2.16 1.74 18.75
CA ARG A 81 3.15 2.74 18.35
C ARG A 81 3.51 3.72 19.47
N GLY A 82 2.56 4.06 20.34
CA GLY A 82 2.78 4.87 21.54
C GLY A 82 3.68 4.14 22.53
N GLU A 83 3.34 2.89 22.86
CA GLU A 83 4.14 2.04 23.75
C GLU A 83 5.57 1.85 23.23
N ALA A 84 5.75 1.63 21.93
CA ALA A 84 7.08 1.47 21.33
C ALA A 84 7.94 2.76 21.37
N LYS A 85 7.30 3.93 21.43
CA LYS A 85 7.99 5.22 21.57
C LYS A 85 8.32 5.55 23.02
N GLU A 86 7.50 5.10 23.96
CA GLU A 86 7.69 5.33 25.40
C GLU A 86 8.76 4.40 26.00
N LYS A 87 8.95 3.21 25.41
CA LYS A 87 10.03 2.28 25.77
C LYS A 87 11.39 2.61 25.14
N LYS A 88 11.54 3.78 24.51
CA LYS A 88 12.76 4.25 23.85
C LYS A 88 13.42 5.34 24.67
#